data_AF-A0A6P0UB07-F1
#
_entry.id   AF-A0A6P0UB07-F1
#
_cell.length_a   1.000
_cell.length_b   1.000
_cell.length_c   1.000
_cell.angle_alpha   90.00
_cell.angle_beta   90.00
_cell.angle_gamma   90.00
#
_symmetry.space_group_name_H-M   'P 1'
#
loop_
_entity.id
_entity.type
_entity.pdbx_description
1 polymer ?
#
loop_
_entity_poly.entity_id
_entity_poly.type
_entity_poly.pdbx_seq_one_letter_code
_entity_poly.pdbx_strand_id
1 'polypeptide(L)' 'MIDYGIYNPESDEKSKIDRVEEMMIDVVKNKKIPVKTVLMESWYPTQRLMALIDNLGKIYYCPLKRNRAGRR' A
#
# COMPACT_ATOMS: atom_id res chain seq x y z
N MET A 1 -17.02 -7.08 -5.05
CA MET A 1 -16.15 -7.02 -6.24
C MET A 1 -14.82 -6.41 -5.81
N ILE A 2 -13.73 -7.19 -5.80
CA ILE A 2 -12.37 -6.69 -5.57
C ILE A 2 -11.79 -6.43 -6.96
N ASP A 3 -11.43 -5.18 -7.24
CA ASP A 3 -10.84 -4.79 -8.52
C ASP A 3 -9.36 -5.16 -8.54
N TYR A 4 -8.99 -6.14 -9.36
CA TYR A 4 -7.59 -6.48 -9.61
C TYR A 4 -7.11 -5.67 -10.82
N GLY A 5 -6.47 -4.53 -10.58
CA GLY A 5 -5.85 -3.74 -11.64
C GLY A 5 -4.64 -4.47 -12.21
N ILE A 6 -4.72 -4.89 -13.46
CA ILE A 6 -3.55 -5.37 -14.21
C ILE A 6 -2.63 -4.16 -14.41
N TYR A 7 -1.41 -4.24 -13.91
CA TYR A 7 -0.41 -3.19 -14.06
C TYR A 7 -0.02 -3.05 -15.53
N ASN A 8 -0.41 -1.95 -16.19
CA ASN A 8 -0.04 -1.64 -17.57
C ASN A 8 0.92 -0.43 -17.60
N PRO A 9 2.24 -0.64 -17.73
CA PRO A 9 3.24 0.43 -17.62
C PRO A 9 3.26 1.42 -18.80
N GLU A 10 2.62 1.12 -19.92
CA GLU A 10 2.72 1.90 -21.17
C GLU A 10 1.84 3.16 -21.22
N SER A 11 0.91 3.36 -20.28
CA SER A 11 -0.06 4.47 -20.36
C SER A 11 -0.38 5.15 -19.02
N ASP A 12 0.31 4.80 -17.93
CA ASP A 12 -0.04 5.30 -16.59
C ASP A 12 0.94 6.43 -16.20
N GLU A 13 0.49 7.68 -16.31
CA GLU A 13 1.18 8.85 -15.74
C GLU A 13 1.23 8.80 -14.20
N LYS A 14 0.52 7.85 -13.58
CA LYS A 14 0.48 7.60 -12.14
C LYS A 14 1.43 6.48 -11.75
N SER A 15 2.16 6.67 -10.65
CA SER A 15 3.00 5.61 -10.10
C SER A 15 2.15 4.46 -9.56
N LYS A 16 2.73 3.24 -9.52
CA LYS A 16 2.14 2.09 -8.80
C LYS A 16 1.66 2.45 -7.40
N ILE A 17 2.40 3.34 -6.74
CA ILE A 17 2.09 3.81 -5.38
C ILE A 17 0.80 4.64 -5.35
N ASP A 18 0.67 5.62 -6.25
CA ASP A 18 -0.52 6.49 -6.30
C ASP A 18 -1.78 5.67 -6.57
N ARG A 19 -1.68 4.64 -7.43
CA ARG A 19 -2.77 3.70 -7.71
C ARG A 19 -3.23 2.94 -6.46
N VAL A 20 -2.28 2.45 -5.66
CA VAL A 20 -2.57 1.70 -4.43
C VAL A 20 -3.22 2.61 -3.38
N GLU A 21 -2.78 3.88 -3.28
CA GLU A 21 -3.39 4.86 -2.38
C GLU A 21 -4.87 5.12 -2.75
N GLU A 22 -5.17 5.31 -4.04
CA GLU A 22 -6.54 5.52 -4.52
C GLU A 22 -7.43 4.30 -4.22
N MET A 23 -6.96 3.08 -4.51
CA MET A 23 -7.70 1.86 -4.21
C MET A 23 -7.96 1.70 -2.71
N MET A 24 -6.99 2.05 -1.87
CA MET A 24 -7.14 1.94 -0.42
C MET A 24 -8.16 2.96 0.12
N ILE A 25 -8.13 4.19 -0.38
CA ILE A 25 -9.11 5.22 -0.02
C ILE A 25 -10.52 4.79 -0.47
N ASP A 26 -10.66 4.28 -1.69
CA ASP A 26 -11.94 3.80 -2.23
C ASP A 26 -12.53 2.67 -1.39
N VAL A 27 -11.71 1.69 -1.01
CA VAL A 27 -12.11 0.56 -0.17
C VAL A 27 -12.63 1.03 1.19
N VAL A 28 -11.97 2.01 1.82
CA VAL A 28 -12.35 2.50 3.15
C VAL A 28 -13.52 3.47 3.09
N LYS A 29 -13.52 4.42 2.16
CA LYS A 29 -14.53 5.50 2.11
C LYS A 29 -15.78 5.13 1.32
N ASN A 30 -15.62 4.56 0.13
CA ASN A 30 -16.72 4.28 -0.78
C ASN A 30 -17.31 2.89 -0.54
N LYS A 31 -16.45 1.87 -0.52
CA LYS A 31 -16.90 0.47 -0.32
C LYS A 31 -17.16 0.14 1.15
N LYS A 32 -16.67 0.96 2.09
CA LYS A 32 -16.80 0.79 3.56
C LYS A 32 -16.48 -0.62 4.04
N ILE A 33 -15.51 -1.27 3.39
CA ILE A 33 -15.13 -2.63 3.73
C ILE A 33 -14.36 -2.55 5.06
N PRO A 34 -14.72 -3.38 6.07
CA PRO A 34 -14.02 -3.40 7.33
C PRO A 34 -12.63 -4.03 7.13
N VAL A 35 -11.66 -3.19 6.80
CA VAL A 35 -10.25 -3.56 6.75
C VAL A 35 -9.66 -3.34 8.15
N LYS A 36 -9.05 -4.39 8.72
CA LYS A 36 -8.36 -4.32 10.02
C LYS A 36 -6.84 -4.21 9.85
N THR A 37 -6.29 -4.95 8.89
CA THR A 37 -4.85 -5.06 8.69
C THR A 37 -4.52 -5.05 7.21
N VAL A 38 -3.49 -4.30 6.82
CA VAL A 38 -2.97 -4.25 5.45
C VAL A 38 -1.62 -4.94 5.39
N LEU A 39 -1.55 -5.98 4.57
CA LEU A 39 -0.31 -6.71 4.29
C LEU A 39 0.35 -6.09 3.06
N MET A 40 1.57 -5.59 3.23
CA MET A 40 2.39 -5.09 2.12
C MET A 40 3.58 -5.99 1.89
N GLU A 41 4.01 -6.10 0.63
CA GLU A 41 5.28 -6.72 0.32
C GLU A 41 6.45 -5.83 0.75
N SER A 42 7.61 -6.46 1.03
CA SER A 42 8.81 -5.81 1.57
C SER A 42 9.43 -4.68 0.73
N TRP A 43 9.00 -4.54 -0.52
CA TRP A 43 9.50 -3.55 -1.47
C TRP A 43 8.58 -2.34 -1.66
N TYR A 44 7.37 -2.40 -1.08
CA TYR A 44 6.38 -1.33 -1.07
C TYR A 44 6.30 -0.44 0.19
N PRO A 45 7.08 -0.61 1.28
CA PRO A 45 6.96 0.28 2.43
C PRO A 45 7.54 1.65 2.09
N THR A 46 6.72 2.49 1.47
CA THR A 46 6.97 3.92 1.32
C THR A 46 6.43 4.63 2.55
N GLN A 47 7.17 5.60 3.11
CA GLN A 47 6.70 6.41 4.24
C GLN A 47 5.31 7.01 4.00
N ARG A 48 5.01 7.35 2.75
CA ARG A 48 3.72 7.86 2.29
C ARG A 48 2.57 6.87 2.51
N LEU A 49 2.75 5.60 2.15
CA LEU A 49 1.72 4.56 2.36
C LEU A 49 1.50 4.28 3.85
N MET A 50 2.59 4.21 4.63
CA MET A 50 2.50 4.00 6.08
C MET A 50 1.72 5.14 6.76
N ALA A 51 1.99 6.40 6.39
CA ALA A 51 1.27 7.55 6.90
C ALA A 51 -0.22 7.56 6.47
N LEU A 52 -0.52 7.13 5.24
CA LEU A 52 -1.92 6.98 4.78
C LEU A 52 -2.69 6.00 5.68
N ILE A 53 -2.12 4.84 5.97
CA ILE A 53 -2.77 3.78 6.73
C ILE A 53 -2.93 4.18 8.21
N ASP A 54 -1.93 4.85 8.76
CA ASP A 54 -1.97 5.40 10.11
C ASP A 54 -3.07 6.47 10.25
N ASN A 55 -3.17 7.39 9.28
CA ASN A 55 -4.26 8.37 9.20
C ASN A 55 -5.65 7.73 9.07
N LEU A 56 -5.74 6.54 8.48
CA LEU A 56 -6.98 5.76 8.38
C LEU A 56 -7.28 4.94 9.65
N GLY A 57 -6.40 5.00 10.66
CA GLY A 57 -6.52 4.27 11.92
C GLY A 57 -6.38 2.76 11.75
N LYS A 58 -5.59 2.31 10.78
CA LYS A 58 -5.43 0.90 10.41
C LYS A 58 -4.03 0.39 10.75
N ILE A 59 -3.90 -0.92 10.92
CA ILE A 59 -2.61 -1.56 11.19
C ILE A 59 -2.01 -2.00 9.85
N TYR A 60 -0.73 -1.71 9.61
CA TYR A 60 0.01 -2.27 8.47
C TYR A 60 1.08 -3.25 8.94
N TYR A 61 1.31 -4.28 8.15
CA TYR A 61 2.43 -5.20 8.32
C TYR A 61 3.27 -5.18 7.05
N CYS A 62 4.54 -4.84 7.20
CA CYS A 62 5.52 -4.91 6.13
C CYS A 62 6.76 -5.68 6.59
N PRO A 63 7.15 -6.76 5.91
CA PRO A 63 8.41 -7.43 6.18
C PRO A 63 9.56 -6.50 5.79
N LEU A 64 10.31 -6.00 6.76
CA LEU A 64 11.53 -5.24 6.49
C LEU A 64 12.54 -6.18 5.82
N LYS A 65 12.87 -5.93 4.55
CA LYS A 65 13.97 -6.64 3.88
C LYS A 65 15.25 -6.43 4.70
N ARG A 66 15.80 -7.52 5.27
CA ARG A 66 17.09 -7.52 6.00
C ARG A 66 18.24 -7.26 5.02
N ASN A 67 18.38 -6.03 4.55
CA ASN A 67 19.60 -5.52 3.89
C ASN A 67 20.27 -4.42 4.73
N ARG A 68 20.05 -4.39 6.04
CA ARG A 68 21.00 -3.73 6.95
C ARG A 68 22.17 -4.70 7.13
N ALA A 69 23.09 -4.70 6.17
CA ALA A 69 24.46 -5.08 6.44
C ALA A 69 25.03 -4.06 7.43
N GLY A 70 24.69 -4.24 8.71
CA GLY A 70 25.49 -3.65 9.77
C GLY A 70 26.86 -4.28 9.64
N ARG A 71 27.79 -3.58 8.99
CA ARG A 71 29.22 -3.86 9.10
C ARG A 71 29.52 -3.88 10.60
N ARG A 72 29.72 -5.08 11.14
CA ARG A 72 30.57 -5.31 12.30
C ARG A 72 31.95 -5.63 11.77
#